data_AF-A0A6L7CQZ6-F1
#
_entry.id   AF-A0A6L7CQZ6-F1
#
_cell.length_a   1.000
_cell.length_b   1.000
_cell.length_c   1.000
_cell.angle_alpha   90.00
_cell.angle_beta   90.00
_cell.angle_gamma   90.00
#
_symmetry.space_group_name_H-M   'P 1'
#
loop_
_entity.id
_entity.type
_entity.pdbx_description
1 polymer ?
#
loop_
_entity_poly.entity_id
_entity_poly.type
_entity_poly.pdbx_seq_one_letter_code
_entity_poly.pdbx_strand_id
1 'polypeptide(L)' 'MGQQKQRNRRWVLASRPHGAPVPENFRLEEDDVATPGEGQVLLRTVYLSLD' A
#
# COMPACT_ATOMS: atom_id res chain seq x y z
N MET A 1 -9.62 10.51 9.95
CA MET A 1 -8.98 10.82 8.64
C MET A 1 -9.61 9.92 7.59
N GLY A 2 -10.35 10.46 6.63
CA GLY A 2 -10.98 9.68 5.57
C GLY A 2 -9.99 9.33 4.46
N GLN A 3 -10.07 8.13 3.91
CA GLN A 3 -9.25 7.74 2.77
C GLN A 3 -9.69 8.53 1.53
N GLN A 4 -8.75 9.23 0.88
CA GLN A 4 -9.01 9.85 -0.41
C GLN A 4 -9.32 8.78 -1.45
N LYS A 5 -10.45 8.90 -2.16
CA LYS A 5 -10.92 7.88 -3.12
C LYS A 5 -10.12 7.83 -4.43
N GLN A 6 -9.28 8.84 -4.70
CA GLN A 6 -8.63 9.02 -6.00
C GLN A 6 -7.13 8.66 -6.02
N ARG A 7 -6.54 8.31 -4.87
CA ARG A 7 -5.13 7.94 -4.75
C ARG A 7 -5.01 6.53 -4.17
N ASN A 8 -4.21 5.70 -4.81
CA ASN A 8 -3.76 4.44 -4.24
C ASN A 8 -2.59 4.69 -3.29
N ARG A 9 -2.77 4.43 -2.00
CA ARG A 9 -1.69 4.54 -1.01
C ARG A 9 -1.15 3.15 -0.73
N ARG A 10 0.17 2.97 -0.84
CA ARG A 10 0.82 1.68 -0.58
C ARG A 10 1.99 1.85 0.39
N TRP A 11 2.11 0.92 1.32
CA TRP A 11 3.33 0.71 2.07
C TRP A 11 4.24 -0.17 1.23
N VAL A 12 5.42 0.34 0.87
CA VAL A 12 6.46 -0.44 0.20
C VAL A 12 7.58 -0.75 1.18
N LEU A 13 8.25 -1.89 0.95
CA LEU A 13 9.50 -2.22 1.63
C LEU A 13 10.63 -1.39 0.99
N ALA A 14 11.03 -0.32 1.65
CA ALA A 14 12.10 0.57 1.19
C ALA A 14 13.49 -0.09 1.34
N SER A 15 13.67 -0.93 2.36
CA SER A 15 14.87 -1.74 2.54
C SER A 15 14.56 -3.00 3.36
N ARG A 16 15.38 -4.04 3.23
CA ARG A 16 15.27 -5.23 4.10
C ARG A 16 15.78 -4.87 5.50
N PRO A 17 15.03 -5.17 6.58
CA PRO A 17 15.51 -4.98 7.94
C PRO A 17 16.74 -5.83 8.24
N HIS A 18 17.64 -5.28 9.06
CA HIS A 18 18.71 -6.03 9.71
C HIS A 18 18.44 -6.06 11.22
N GLY A 19 17.85 -7.14 11.71
CA GLY A 19 17.28 -7.21 13.06
C GLY A 19 15.79 -6.84 13.08
N ALA A 20 15.34 -6.16 14.13
CA ALA A 20 13.95 -5.70 14.21
C ALA A 20 13.64 -4.66 13.10
N PRO A 21 12.42 -4.65 12.54
CA PRO A 21 12.02 -3.62 11.60
C PRO A 21 12.09 -2.23 12.22
N VAL A 22 12.63 -1.28 11.47
CA VAL A 22 12.66 0.15 11.81
C VAL A 22 11.82 0.95 10.81
N PRO A 23 11.33 2.16 11.17
CA PRO A 23 10.49 2.96 10.29
C PRO A 23 11.07 3.17 8.89
N GLU A 24 12.39 3.33 8.78
CA GLU A 24 13.10 3.57 7.53
C GLU A 24 13.06 2.39 6.56
N ASN A 25 12.72 1.19 7.05
CA ASN A 25 12.52 0.02 6.19
C ASN A 25 11.23 0.12 5.37
N PHE A 26 10.33 1.04 5.71
CA PHE A 26 9.04 1.21 5.06
C PHE A 26 8.89 2.62 4.50
N ARG A 27 8.15 2.74 3.40
CA ARG A 27 7.79 4.04 2.86
C ARG A 27 6.34 4.05 2.42
N LEU A 28 5.62 5.10 2.79
CA LEU A 28 4.28 5.35 2.28
C LEU A 28 4.41 6.06 0.94
N GLU A 29 3.86 5.45 -0.10
CA GLU A 29 3.75 6.03 -1.43
C GLU A 29 2.30 6.32 -1.78
N GLU A 30 2.10 7.33 -2.63
CA GLU A 30 0.83 7.61 -3.29
C GLU A 30 1.00 7.44 -4.79
N ASP A 31 0.06 6.76 -5.42
CA ASP A 31 -0.01 6.52 -6.85
C ASP A 31 -1.45 6.74 -7.34
N ASP A 32 -1.65 6.80 -8.64
CA ASP A 32 -3.00 6.87 -9.19
C ASP A 32 -3.75 5.54 -9.00
N VAL A 33 -5.07 5.60 -8.91
CA VAL A 33 -5.89 4.37 -8.84
C VAL A 33 -5.83 3.65 -10.18
N ALA A 34 -5.32 2.42 -10.18
CA ALA A 34 -5.20 1.62 -11.39
C ALA A 34 -6.57 1.30 -12.02
N THR A 35 -6.59 1.26 -13.36
CA THR A 35 -7.74 0.75 -14.12
C THR A 35 -7.52 -0.74 -14.38
N PRO A 36 -8.44 -1.64 -13.97
CA PRO A 36 -8.27 -3.08 -14.18
C PRO A 36 -8.36 -3.43 -15.67
N GLY A 37 -7.50 -4.34 -16.13
CA GLY A 37 -7.58 -4.96 -17.46
C GLY A 37 -8.62 -6.08 -17.55
N GLU A 38 -8.66 -6.77 -18.69
CA GLU A 38 -9.57 -7.91 -18.88
C GLU A 38 -9.32 -9.01 -17.84
N GLY A 39 -10.40 -9.50 -17.21
CA GLY A 39 -10.35 -10.51 -16.15
C GLY A 39 -9.83 -10.03 -14.79
N GLN A 40 -9.51 -8.75 -14.62
CA GLN A 40 -9.05 -8.17 -13.35
C GLN A 40 -10.19 -7.46 -12.61
N VAL A 41 -9.99 -7.24 -11.31
CA VAL A 41 -10.91 -6.46 -10.46
C VAL A 41 -10.15 -5.40 -9.67
N LEU A 42 -10.81 -4.26 -9.43
CA LEU A 42 -10.30 -3.20 -8.57
C LEU A 42 -10.88 -3.35 -7.15
N LEU A 43 -10.00 -3.42 -6.16
CA LEU A 43 -10.38 -3.59 -4.76
C LEU A 43 -10.03 -2.35 -3.93
N ARG A 44 -10.81 -2.11 -2.89
CA ARG A 44 -10.49 -1.12 -1.84
C ARG A 44 -10.34 -1.86 -0.52
N THR A 45 -9.11 -1.94 -0.02
CA THR A 45 -8.80 -2.53 1.28
C THR A 45 -9.49 -1.75 2.41
N VAL A 46 -10.31 -2.44 3.21
CA VAL A 46 -10.98 -1.87 4.39
C VAL A 46 -10.23 -2.23 5.67
N TYR A 47 -9.71 -3.46 5.73
CA TYR A 47 -8.91 -3.98 6.83
C TYR A 47 -7.65 -4.64 6.26
N LEU A 48 -6.54 -4.49 6.97
CA LEU A 48 -5.25 -5.13 6.65
C LEU A 48 -4.81 -5.90 7.90
N SER A 49 -4.56 -7.20 7.74
CA SER A 49 -3.95 -7.99 8.81
C SER A 49 -2.48 -7.60 8.97
N LEU A 50 -1.98 -7.63 10.20
CA LEU A 50 -0.56 -7.48 10.52
C LEU A 50 -0.16 -8.73 11.29
N ASP A 51 0.77 -9.48 10.70
CA ASP A 51 1.23 -10.80 11.16
C ASP A 51 2.77 -10.85 11.13
#